data_AF-A0A7J4KLK7-F1
#
_entry.id   AF-A0A7J4KLK7-F1
#
_cell.length_a   1.000
_cell.length_b   1.000
_cell.length_c   1.000
_cell.angle_alpha   90.00
_cell.angle_beta   90.00
_cell.angle_gamma   90.00
#
_symmetry.space_group_name_H-M   'P 1'
#
loop_
_entity.id
_entity.type
_entity.pdbx_description
1 polymer ?
#
loop_
_entity_poly.entity_id
_entity_poly.type
_entity_poly.pdbx_seq_one_letter_code
_entity_poly.pdbx_strand_id
1 'polypeptide(L)'
;MVKKHIFSAHNDLKTGFFSKLFLLLGGILLILYIIELVANPLNLNEDLNGTILAFSILCIGLGLISYFFSCQFSKLSKIAEEIENDESLIDTEETNEEQ
;
A
#
# COMPACT_ATOMS: atom_id res chain seq x y z
N MET A 1 -19.38 8.11 -26.69
CA MET A 1 -18.28 7.12 -26.55
C MET A 1 -17.65 7.35 -25.18
N VAL A 2 -18.11 6.63 -24.16
CA VAL A 2 -17.64 6.80 -22.78
C VAL A 2 -16.23 6.19 -22.71
N LYS A 3 -15.20 7.04 -22.57
CA LYS A 3 -13.85 6.60 -22.23
C LYS A 3 -13.95 5.90 -20.89
N LYS A 4 -13.88 4.56 -20.88
CA LYS A 4 -13.74 3.77 -19.66
C LYS A 4 -12.48 4.26 -18.95
N HIS A 5 -12.65 5.05 -17.89
CA HIS A 5 -11.57 5.43 -17.01
C HIS A 5 -11.10 4.15 -16.30
N ILE A 6 -10.01 3.56 -16.80
CA ILE A 6 -9.26 2.52 -16.09
C ILE A 6 -8.34 3.22 -15.07
N PHE A 7 -8.86 4.25 -14.38
CA PHE A 7 -8.27 4.68 -13.12
C PHE A 7 -8.79 3.72 -12.06
N SER A 8 -8.33 2.48 -12.17
CA SER A 8 -8.96 1.38 -11.49
C SER A 8 -8.60 1.45 -10.02
N ALA A 9 -9.58 1.77 -9.17
CA ALA A 9 -9.55 1.48 -7.73
C ALA A 9 -9.11 0.02 -7.43
N HIS A 10 -9.20 -0.87 -8.43
CA HIS A 10 -8.64 -2.22 -8.41
C HIS A 10 -7.11 -2.25 -8.21
N ASN A 11 -6.36 -1.26 -8.71
CA ASN A 11 -4.90 -1.19 -8.55
C ASN A 11 -4.51 -0.71 -7.14
N ASP A 12 -5.31 0.16 -6.52
CA ASP A 12 -5.09 0.63 -5.16
C ASP A 12 -5.38 -0.48 -4.13
N LEU A 13 -6.41 -1.31 -4.39
CA LEU A 13 -6.73 -2.50 -3.59
C LEU A 13 -5.60 -3.53 -3.59
N LYS A 14 -4.94 -3.73 -4.75
CA LYS A 14 -3.76 -4.59 -4.84
C LYS A 14 -2.58 -4.01 -4.06
N THR A 15 -2.25 -2.75 -4.27
CA THR A 15 -1.07 -2.12 -3.66
C THR A 15 -1.18 -2.06 -2.12
N GLY A 16 -2.37 -1.70 -1.60
CA GLY A 16 -2.65 -1.73 -0.17
C GLY A 16 -2.57 -3.14 0.41
N PHE A 17 -3.12 -4.14 -0.26
CA PHE A 17 -3.04 -5.55 0.16
C PHE A 17 -1.60 -6.08 0.17
N PHE A 18 -0.82 -5.80 -0.88
CA PHE A 18 0.60 -6.17 -0.95
C PHE A 18 1.40 -5.54 0.19
N SER A 19 1.21 -4.25 0.49
CA SER A 19 1.93 -3.60 1.60
C SER A 19 1.63 -4.27 2.94
N LYS A 20 0.36 -4.59 3.21
CA LYS A 20 -0.06 -5.28 4.43
C LYS A 20 0.51 -6.68 4.50
N LEU A 21 0.53 -7.42 3.39
CA LEU A 21 1.12 -8.75 3.32
C LEU A 21 2.63 -8.73 3.63
N PHE A 22 3.39 -7.81 3.02
CA PHE A 22 4.82 -7.69 3.26
C PHE A 22 5.15 -7.24 4.68
N LEU A 23 4.38 -6.30 5.24
CA LEU A 23 4.52 -5.88 6.64
C LEU A 23 4.24 -7.02 7.61
N LEU A 24 3.17 -7.79 7.37
CA LEU A 24 2.78 -8.91 8.21
C LEU A 24 3.82 -10.04 8.13
N LEU A 25 4.26 -10.40 6.92
CA LEU A 25 5.29 -11.41 6.72
C LEU A 25 6.62 -11.01 7.37
N GLY A 26 7.06 -9.76 7.16
CA GLY A 26 8.26 -9.21 7.75
C GLY A 26 8.19 -9.18 9.29
N GLY A 27 7.02 -8.82 9.84
CA GLY A 27 6.76 -8.84 11.29
C GLY A 27 6.78 -10.24 11.89
N ILE A 28 6.18 -11.23 11.22
CA ILE A 28 6.25 -12.63 11.66
C ILE A 28 7.71 -13.11 11.68
N LEU A 29 8.47 -12.84 10.62
CA LEU A 29 9.89 -13.20 10.55
C LEU A 29 10.70 -12.53 11.67
N LEU A 30 10.39 -11.27 11.99
CA LEU A 30 11.04 -10.55 13.09
C LEU A 30 10.73 -11.20 14.44
N ILE A 31 9.47 -11.58 14.68
CA ILE A 31 9.06 -12.26 15.92
C ILE A 31 9.78 -13.60 16.04
N LEU A 32 9.84 -14.39 14.97
CA LEU A 32 10.59 -15.65 14.95
C LEU A 32 12.08 -15.43 15.26
N TYR A 33 12.70 -14.40 14.67
CA TYR A 33 14.08 -14.04 14.96
C TYR A 33 14.29 -13.68 16.45
N ILE A 34 13.39 -12.90 17.05
CA ILE A 34 13.47 -12.53 18.46
C ILE A 34 13.30 -13.76 19.38
N ILE A 35 12.37 -14.65 19.05
CA ILE A 35 12.18 -15.91 19.79
C ILE A 35 13.43 -16.76 19.71
N GLU A 36 14.03 -16.86 18.52
CA GLU A 36 15.29 -17.59 18.32
C GLU A 36 16.42 -16.97 19.14
N LEU A 37 16.54 -15.64 19.17
CA LEU A 37 17.57 -14.95 19.93
C LEU A 37 17.45 -15.17 21.44
N VAL A 38 16.23 -15.23 21.98
CA VAL A 38 15.99 -15.30 23.44
C VAL A 38 15.96 -16.73 23.95
N ALA A 39 15.22 -17.61 23.28
CA ALA A 39 14.98 -18.98 23.74
C ALA A 39 15.87 -20.00 23.04
N ASN A 40 16.49 -19.64 21.91
CA ASN A 40 17.29 -20.50 21.04
C ASN A 40 16.69 -21.91 20.80
N PRO A 41 15.38 -22.03 20.52
CA PRO A 41 14.72 -23.33 20.40
C PRO A 41 15.15 -24.11 19.14
N LEU A 42 15.50 -23.44 18.04
CA LEU A 42 15.83 -24.09 16.79
C LEU A 42 17.36 -24.28 16.61
N ASN A 43 18.17 -23.60 17.43
CA ASN A 43 19.62 -23.63 17.37
C ASN A 43 20.15 -23.39 15.96
N LEU A 44 19.59 -22.37 15.31
CA LEU A 44 19.92 -22.02 13.93
C LEU A 44 21.36 -21.53 13.83
N ASN A 45 22.01 -21.88 12.73
CA ASN A 45 23.34 -21.37 12.41
C ASN A 45 23.30 -19.84 12.27
N GLU A 46 24.38 -19.15 12.65
CA GLU A 46 24.51 -17.69 12.58
C GLU A 46 24.23 -17.15 11.17
N ASP A 47 24.66 -17.87 10.12
CA ASP A 47 24.41 -17.50 8.72
C ASP A 47 22.90 -17.50 8.37
N LEU A 48 22.17 -18.51 8.84
CA LEU A 48 20.73 -18.62 8.66
C LEU A 48 20.01 -17.53 9.45
N ASN A 49 20.45 -17.28 10.68
CA ASN A 49 19.88 -16.25 11.54
C ASN A 49 20.06 -14.85 10.94
N GLY A 50 21.25 -14.55 10.41
CA GLY A 50 21.54 -13.31 9.69
C GLY A 50 20.71 -13.16 8.42
N THR A 51 20.48 -14.26 7.69
CA THR A 51 19.63 -14.26 6.49
C THR A 51 18.17 -13.97 6.83
N ILE A 52 17.62 -14.60 7.87
CA ILE A 52 16.24 -14.36 8.34
C ILE A 52 16.06 -12.89 8.74
N LEU A 53 17.02 -12.34 9.48
CA LEU A 53 16.99 -10.93 9.87
C LEU A 53 17.03 -10.00 8.65
N ALA A 54 17.95 -10.23 7.71
CA ALA A 54 18.05 -9.43 6.50
C ALA A 54 16.76 -9.46 5.68
N PHE A 55 16.15 -10.64 5.55
CA PHE A 55 14.88 -10.80 4.83
C PHE A 55 13.73 -10.10 5.55
N SER A 56 13.68 -10.17 6.89
CA SER A 56 12.70 -9.43 7.70
C SER A 56 12.81 -7.92 7.47
N ILE A 57 14.03 -7.36 7.54
CA ILE A 57 14.29 -5.94 7.30
C ILE A 57 13.84 -5.53 5.89
N LEU A 58 14.18 -6.32 4.87
CA LEU A 58 13.77 -6.06 3.49
C LEU A 58 12.25 -6.08 3.33
N CYS A 59 11.56 -7.10 3.87
CA CYS A 59 10.10 -7.20 3.79
C CYS A 59 9.41 -6.03 4.51
N ILE A 60 9.89 -5.64 5.69
CA ILE A 60 9.34 -4.50 6.44
C ILE A 60 9.58 -3.21 5.65
N GLY A 61 10.79 -2.99 5.14
CA GLY A 61 11.14 -1.81 4.35
C GLY A 61 10.28 -1.67 3.09
N LEU A 62 10.19 -2.74 2.29
CA LEU A 62 9.33 -2.79 1.11
C LEU A 62 7.85 -2.59 1.45
N GLY A 63 7.40 -3.18 2.56
CA GLY A 63 6.04 -3.02 3.07
C GLY A 63 5.73 -1.56 3.42
N LEU A 64 6.62 -0.89 4.18
CA LEU A 64 6.46 0.53 4.55
C LEU A 64 6.48 1.47 3.35
N ILE A 65 7.40 1.26 2.41
CA ILE A 65 7.49 2.06 1.18
C ILE A 65 6.22 1.89 0.34
N SER A 66 5.76 0.64 0.16
CA SER A 66 4.52 0.36 -0.59
C SER A 66 3.30 0.97 0.10
N TYR A 67 3.25 0.92 1.43
CA TYR A 67 2.19 1.55 2.22
C TYR A 67 2.17 3.07 2.01
N PHE A 68 3.35 3.71 2.06
CA PHE A 68 3.48 5.13 1.79
C PHE A 68 2.95 5.50 0.40
N PHE A 69 3.35 4.75 -0.64
CA PHE A 69 2.85 4.99 -1.99
C PHE A 69 1.33 4.81 -2.11
N SER A 70 0.76 3.76 -1.50
CA SER A 70 -0.70 3.57 -1.50
C SER A 70 -1.43 4.75 -0.85
N CYS A 71 -0.93 5.28 0.26
CA CYS A 71 -1.50 6.48 0.87
C CYS A 71 -1.42 7.71 -0.05
N GLN A 72 -0.32 7.90 -0.76
CA GLN A 72 -0.16 9.03 -1.66
C GLN A 72 -1.05 8.91 -2.91
N PHE A 73 -1.18 7.71 -3.48
CA PHE A 73 -2.08 7.47 -4.60
C PHE A 73 -3.54 7.66 -4.21
N SER A 74 -3.95 7.20 -3.03
CA SER A 74 -5.31 7.41 -2.53
C SER A 74 -5.64 8.90 -2.38
N LYS A 75 -4.70 9.71 -1.87
CA LYS A 75 -4.87 11.17 -1.80
C LYS A 75 -5.00 11.81 -3.17
N LEU A 76 -4.14 11.43 -4.12
CA LEU A 76 -4.21 11.96 -5.49
C LEU A 76 -5.51 11.59 -6.19
N SER A 77 -5.97 10.35 -6.01
CA SER A 77 -7.25 9.89 -6.55
C SER A 77 -8.42 10.70 -6.00
N LYS A 78 -8.40 10.99 -4.69
CA LYS A 78 -9.45 11.80 -4.06
C LYS A 78 -9.45 13.24 -4.57
N ILE A 79 -8.28 13.84 -4.76
CA ILE A 79 -8.17 15.21 -5.30
C ILE A 79 -8.69 15.24 -6.75
N ALA A 80 -8.35 14.24 -7.57
CA ALA A 80 -8.85 14.16 -8.94
C ALA A 80 -10.39 14.02 -8.99
N GLU A 81 -10.95 13.19 -8.11
CA GLU A 81 -12.41 13.01 -7.98
C GLU A 81 -13.12 14.28 -7.49
N GLU A 82 -12.49 15.06 -6.62
CA GLU A 82 -13.02 16.35 -6.15
C GLU A 82 -13.03 17.40 -7.28
N ILE A 83 -11.96 17.50 -8.05
CA ILE A 83 -11.86 18.42 -9.20
C ILE A 83 -12.88 18.05 -10.29
N GLU A 84 -13.02 16.76 -10.61
CA GLU A 84 -13.98 16.28 -11.63
C GLU A 84 -15.43 16.57 -11.22
N ASN A 85 -15.76 16.46 -9.93
CA ASN A 85 -17.10 16.79 -9.43
C ASN A 85 -17.35 18.31 -9.41
N ASP A 86 -16.38 19.14 -9.00
CA ASP A 86 -16.51 20.60 -9.02
C ASP A 86 -16.71 21.13 -10.45
N GLU A 87 -15.99 20.60 -11.44
CA GLU A 87 -16.16 20.98 -12.85
C GLU A 87 -17.55 20.57 -13.38
N SER A 88 -18.06 19.39 -12.99
CA SER A 88 -19.40 18.95 -13.38
C SER A 88 -20.55 19.78 -12.80
N LEU A 89 -20.34 20.40 -11.63
CA LEU A 89 -21.32 21.28 -10.99
C LEU A 89 -21.40 22.63 -11.71
N ILE A 90 -20.27 23.15 -12.21
CA ILE A 90 -20.21 24.41 -12.95
C ILE A 90 -20.91 24.29 -14.31
N ASP A 91 -20.70 23.20 -15.06
CA ASP A 91 -21.39 22.98 -16.35
C ASP A 91 -22.91 22.84 -16.20
N THR A 92 -23.39 22.37 -15.04
CA THR A 92 -24.83 22.19 -14.76
C THR A 92 -25.51 23.53 -14.42
N GLU A 93 -24.80 24.50 -13.85
CA GLU A 93 -25.33 25.83 -13.56
C GLU A 93 -25.46 26.68 -14.84
N GLU A 94 -24.48 26.65 -15.75
CA GLU A 94 -24.58 27.39 -17.02
C GLU A 94 -25.73 26.90 -17.92
N THR A 95 -26.08 25.61 -17.87
CA THR A 95 -27.17 25.05 -18.69
C THR A 95 -28.57 25.46 -18.19
N ASN A 96 -28.72 25.80 -16.90
CA ASN A 96 -30.00 26.23 -16.32
C ASN A 96 -30.24 27.75 -16.42
N GLU A 97 -29.20 28.55 -16.67
CA GLU A 97 -29.36 30.01 -16.88
C GLU A 97 -29.70 30.38 -18.34
N GLU A 98 -29.55 29.45 -19.29
CA GLU A 98 -29.92 29.65 -20.70
C GLU A 98 -31.35 29.19 -21.09
N GLN A 99 -32.19 28.78 -20.12
CA GLN A 99 -33.63 28.49 -20.33
C GLN A 99 -34.55 29.57 -19.74
#